data_AF-A0A523UZ20-F1
#
_entry.id   AF-A0A523UZ20-F1
#
_cell.length_a   1.000
_cell.length_b   1.000
_cell.length_c   1.000
_cell.angle_alpha   90.00
_cell.angle_beta   90.00
_cell.angle_gamma   90.00
#
_symmetry.space_group_name_H-M   'P 1'
#
loop_
_entity.id
_entity.type
_entity.pdbx_description
1 polymer ?
#
loop_
_entity_poly.entity_id
_entity_poly.type
_entity_poly.pdbx_seq_one_letter_code
_entity_poly.pdbx_strand_id
1 'polypeptide(L)'
;MPDWLVHLGFAYVMARLIKLRDLKLFFLGSLLPDISRVALYFTDFAHLDQISSHLYFMPFHTPFMAALVALVISLFSENFKKCFFLIFLGAIFHLALDLTQYRIGNGVLLFYPFSFRQFYFSLFWSGDNISVLLRALAIGVLVICLLKKRPVGSPLFLRAPNLKIAFPLMVLVLIIPLSTTSLMMKNNVDYVDFLAHPQKWEGKRVEFYNAKVISTNPVIVRGMGVKFEVVTSEEFREGDQICIRATHKEGRIFPVFIYRYRGPSKSKVSLVGLLLFVLIWIDFPQRGRVRLIFREAFFRRKDELKRRGS
;
A
#
# COMPACT_ATOMS: atom_id res chain seq x y z
N MET A 1 -3.80 -7.95 -0.38
CA MET A 1 -3.43 -6.70 -1.07
C MET A 1 -2.45 -7.04 -2.16
N PRO A 2 -2.64 -6.57 -3.41
CA PRO A 2 -1.63 -6.60 -4.44
C PRO A 2 -0.30 -6.01 -3.92
N ASP A 3 0.77 -6.26 -4.64
CA ASP A 3 2.04 -5.57 -4.41
C ASP A 3 2.03 -4.18 -5.05
N TRP A 4 2.95 -3.32 -4.62
CA TRP A 4 3.07 -1.94 -5.12
C TRP A 4 3.17 -1.84 -6.64
N LEU A 5 3.81 -2.83 -7.26
CA LEU A 5 3.92 -2.92 -8.71
C LEU A 5 2.53 -2.98 -9.37
N VAL A 6 1.65 -3.86 -8.92
CA VAL A 6 0.29 -3.97 -9.45
C VAL A 6 -0.51 -2.68 -9.21
N HIS A 7 -0.40 -2.07 -8.02
CA HIS A 7 -1.09 -0.81 -7.74
C HIS A 7 -0.65 0.34 -8.65
N LEU A 8 0.65 0.47 -8.90
CA LEU A 8 1.19 1.48 -9.82
C LEU A 8 0.75 1.22 -11.27
N GLY A 9 0.78 -0.05 -11.73
CA GLY A 9 0.31 -0.42 -13.05
C GLY A 9 -1.18 -0.12 -13.25
N PHE A 10 -2.00 -0.49 -12.27
CA PHE A 10 -3.43 -0.20 -12.25
C PHE A 10 -3.69 1.32 -12.23
N ALA A 11 -2.97 2.06 -11.38
CA ALA A 11 -3.04 3.51 -11.33
C ALA A 11 -2.71 4.13 -12.69
N TYR A 12 -1.67 3.64 -13.39
CA TYR A 12 -1.36 4.14 -14.72
C TYR A 12 -2.52 3.92 -15.70
N VAL A 13 -3.08 2.71 -15.75
CA VAL A 13 -4.21 2.41 -16.64
C VAL A 13 -5.38 3.33 -16.35
N MET A 14 -5.76 3.49 -15.07
CA MET A 14 -6.86 4.37 -14.66
C MET A 14 -6.59 5.83 -15.03
N ALA A 15 -5.38 6.31 -14.78
CA ALA A 15 -4.95 7.64 -15.18
C ALA A 15 -5.06 7.86 -16.69
N ARG A 16 -4.75 6.85 -17.52
CA ARG A 16 -4.93 6.92 -18.97
C ARG A 16 -6.41 6.95 -19.37
N LEU A 17 -7.26 6.16 -18.74
CA LEU A 17 -8.70 6.13 -19.00
C LEU A 17 -9.36 7.48 -18.70
N ILE A 18 -9.01 8.11 -17.58
CA ILE A 18 -9.53 9.44 -17.20
C ILE A 18 -8.72 10.61 -17.79
N LYS A 19 -7.81 10.33 -18.74
CA LYS A 19 -6.97 11.33 -19.43
C LYS A 19 -6.13 12.22 -18.49
N LEU A 20 -5.72 11.68 -17.35
CA LEU A 20 -4.86 12.34 -16.39
C LEU A 20 -3.46 12.59 -16.98
N ARG A 21 -2.93 13.80 -16.79
CA ARG A 21 -1.58 14.17 -17.25
C ARG A 21 -0.53 14.06 -16.16
N ASP A 22 -0.91 14.29 -14.90
CA ASP A 22 0.00 14.35 -13.76
C ASP A 22 -0.02 13.02 -13.02
N LEU A 23 0.89 12.14 -13.40
CA LEU A 23 0.97 10.77 -12.90
C LEU A 23 1.74 10.67 -11.59
N LYS A 24 2.69 11.58 -11.31
CA LYS A 24 3.52 11.50 -10.10
C LYS A 24 2.65 11.54 -8.84
N LEU A 25 1.86 12.59 -8.68
CA LEU A 25 0.99 12.78 -7.52
C LEU A 25 -0.03 11.65 -7.39
N PHE A 26 -0.54 11.18 -8.53
CA PHE A 26 -1.47 10.06 -8.58
C PHE A 26 -0.83 8.74 -8.14
N PHE A 27 0.41 8.48 -8.56
CA PHE A 27 1.18 7.31 -8.14
C PHE A 27 1.53 7.37 -6.66
N LEU A 28 1.93 8.53 -6.14
CA LEU A 28 2.13 8.74 -4.70
C LEU A 28 0.86 8.35 -3.93
N GLY A 29 -0.29 8.83 -4.38
CA GLY A 29 -1.60 8.42 -3.87
C GLY A 29 -1.82 6.91 -3.87
N SER A 30 -1.50 6.24 -4.99
CA SER A 30 -1.68 4.79 -5.12
C SER A 30 -0.74 3.94 -4.27
N LEU A 31 0.32 4.53 -3.69
CA LEU A 31 1.21 3.84 -2.75
C LEU A 31 0.87 4.16 -1.30
N LEU A 32 0.15 5.27 -1.07
CA LEU A 32 -0.07 5.83 0.25
C LEU A 32 -0.75 4.86 1.24
N PRO A 33 -1.84 4.14 0.88
CA PRO A 33 -2.50 3.24 1.85
C PRO A 33 -1.59 2.12 2.36
N ASP A 34 -0.65 1.66 1.53
CA ASP A 34 0.28 0.59 1.87
C ASP A 34 1.51 1.07 2.66
N ILE A 35 1.61 2.35 3.04
CA ILE A 35 2.72 2.83 3.88
C ILE A 35 2.80 2.07 5.22
N SER A 36 1.66 1.55 5.69
CA SER A 36 1.55 0.63 6.82
C SER A 36 2.49 -0.59 6.69
N ARG A 37 2.78 -1.06 5.47
CA ARG A 37 3.72 -2.17 5.25
C ARG A 37 5.17 -1.79 5.52
N VAL A 38 5.57 -0.57 5.17
CA VAL A 38 6.91 -0.06 5.52
C VAL A 38 7.07 -0.06 7.03
N ALA A 39 6.02 0.39 7.72
CA ALA A 39 6.00 0.40 9.16
C ALA A 39 6.08 -1.01 9.76
N LEU A 40 5.46 -2.03 9.15
CA LEU A 40 5.58 -3.41 9.60
C LEU A 40 7.03 -3.96 9.51
N TYR A 41 7.79 -3.60 8.46
CA TYR A 41 9.21 -3.95 8.42
C TYR A 41 10.00 -3.27 9.53
N PHE A 42 9.66 -2.00 9.82
CA PHE A 42 10.27 -1.28 10.91
C PHE A 42 9.91 -1.89 12.27
N THR A 43 8.68 -2.36 12.46
CA THR A 43 8.25 -2.97 13.74
C THR A 43 8.92 -4.31 13.96
N ASP A 44 9.09 -5.11 12.90
CA ASP A 44 9.86 -6.36 12.96
C ASP A 44 11.34 -6.09 13.27
N PHE A 45 11.94 -5.06 12.65
CA PHE A 45 13.32 -4.65 12.89
C PHE A 45 13.55 -4.11 14.30
N ALA A 46 12.61 -3.32 14.82
CA ALA A 46 12.68 -2.73 16.15
C ALA A 46 12.12 -3.64 17.26
N HIS A 47 11.74 -4.88 16.93
CA HIS A 47 11.16 -5.86 17.86
C HIS A 47 9.95 -5.33 18.64
N LEU A 48 9.12 -4.50 17.99
CA LEU A 48 7.90 -3.98 18.59
C LEU A 48 6.80 -5.05 18.60
N ASP A 49 5.85 -4.91 19.52
CA ASP A 49 4.68 -5.78 19.56
C ASP A 49 3.90 -5.69 18.24
N GLN A 50 3.73 -6.83 17.56
CA GLN A 50 3.15 -6.90 16.23
C GLN A 50 1.65 -6.55 16.24
N ILE A 51 0.93 -6.91 17.29
CA ILE A 51 -0.52 -6.64 17.42
C ILE A 51 -0.76 -5.13 17.58
N SER A 52 -0.08 -4.50 18.54
CA SER A 52 -0.21 -3.06 18.79
C SER A 52 0.22 -2.24 17.58
N SER A 53 1.31 -2.65 16.92
CA SER A 53 1.80 -2.01 15.70
C SER A 53 0.79 -2.14 14.56
N HIS A 54 0.25 -3.35 14.33
CA HIS A 54 -0.78 -3.58 13.33
C HIS A 54 -2.01 -2.70 13.57
N LEU A 55 -2.52 -2.67 14.80
CA LEU A 55 -3.65 -1.82 15.19
C LEU A 55 -3.40 -0.32 14.93
N TYR A 56 -2.17 0.16 15.17
CA TYR A 56 -1.82 1.56 14.91
C TYR A 56 -1.71 1.88 13.41
N PHE A 57 -1.15 0.99 12.60
CA PHE A 57 -0.92 1.27 11.18
C PHE A 57 -2.11 0.94 10.27
N MET A 58 -3.00 0.04 10.69
CA MET A 58 -4.14 -0.39 9.89
C MET A 58 -5.09 0.76 9.49
N PRO A 59 -5.37 1.78 10.32
CA PRO A 59 -6.14 2.95 9.93
C PRO A 59 -5.60 3.70 8.71
N PHE A 60 -4.28 3.70 8.47
CA PHE A 60 -3.71 4.36 7.28
C PHE A 60 -4.17 3.70 5.98
N HIS A 61 -4.68 2.48 6.05
CA HIS A 61 -5.30 1.75 4.95
C HIS A 61 -6.84 1.98 4.88
N THR A 62 -7.28 3.22 5.10
CA THR A 62 -8.71 3.62 5.04
C THR A 62 -8.90 4.86 4.16
N PRO A 63 -10.07 5.07 3.56
CA PRO A 63 -10.34 6.29 2.80
C PRO A 63 -10.19 7.56 3.64
N PHE A 64 -10.65 7.52 4.90
CA PHE A 64 -10.59 8.67 5.81
C PHE A 64 -9.14 9.09 6.12
N MET A 65 -8.28 8.14 6.52
CA MET A 65 -6.89 8.47 6.80
C MET A 65 -6.12 8.81 5.52
N ALA A 66 -6.41 8.16 4.40
CA ALA A 66 -5.81 8.53 3.11
C ALA A 66 -6.15 9.98 2.72
N ALA A 67 -7.39 10.43 2.96
CA ALA A 67 -7.78 11.82 2.75
C ALA A 67 -7.02 12.78 3.67
N LEU A 68 -6.91 12.46 4.97
CA LEU A 68 -6.16 13.29 5.93
C LEU A 68 -4.67 13.40 5.57
N VAL A 69 -4.03 12.30 5.19
CA VAL A 69 -2.62 12.34 4.80
C VAL A 69 -2.43 13.07 3.47
N ALA A 70 -3.32 12.85 2.49
CA ALA A 70 -3.32 13.61 1.24
C ALA A 70 -3.49 15.12 1.50
N LEU A 71 -4.35 15.48 2.46
CA LEU A 71 -4.58 16.86 2.89
C LEU A 71 -3.29 17.48 3.46
N VAL A 72 -2.64 16.78 4.39
CA VAL A 72 -1.36 17.21 4.98
C VAL A 72 -0.30 17.43 3.90
N ILE A 73 -0.07 16.46 3.01
CA ILE A 73 0.91 16.57 1.92
C ILE A 73 0.59 17.76 1.01
N SER A 74 -0.70 18.01 0.75
CA SER A 74 -1.14 19.07 -0.16
C SER A 74 -0.93 20.47 0.38
N LEU A 75 -0.85 20.66 1.71
CA LEU A 75 -0.55 21.96 2.32
C LEU A 75 0.86 22.46 1.98
N PHE A 76 1.76 21.56 1.60
CA PHE A 76 3.09 21.90 1.13
C PHE A 76 3.13 22.17 -0.37
N SER A 77 2.03 21.97 -1.11
CA SER A 77 2.00 22.19 -2.56
C SER A 77 1.57 23.62 -2.92
N GLU A 78 2.20 24.21 -3.93
CA GLU A 78 1.71 25.46 -4.54
C GLU A 78 0.27 25.37 -5.04
N ASN A 79 -0.14 24.20 -5.56
CA ASN A 79 -1.50 23.95 -6.02
C ASN A 79 -2.18 22.90 -5.14
N PHE A 80 -2.54 23.33 -3.93
CA PHE A 80 -3.21 22.52 -2.91
C PHE A 80 -4.34 21.65 -3.47
N LYS A 81 -5.31 22.24 -4.19
CA LYS A 81 -6.51 21.53 -4.67
C LYS A 81 -6.14 20.39 -5.62
N LYS A 82 -5.26 20.67 -6.58
CA LYS A 82 -4.78 19.67 -7.54
C LYS A 82 -4.01 18.57 -6.81
N CYS A 83 -3.09 18.93 -5.90
CA CYS A 83 -2.30 17.97 -5.14
C CYS A 83 -3.19 17.01 -4.35
N PHE A 84 -4.15 17.57 -3.60
CA PHE A 84 -5.06 16.80 -2.77
C PHE A 84 -5.88 15.84 -3.61
N PHE A 85 -6.52 16.34 -4.66
CA PHE A 85 -7.37 15.53 -5.52
C PHE A 85 -6.60 14.39 -6.17
N LEU A 86 -5.40 14.63 -6.68
CA LEU A 86 -4.62 13.59 -7.36
C LEU A 86 -4.11 12.51 -6.40
N ILE A 87 -3.58 12.89 -5.23
CA ILE A 87 -3.12 11.94 -4.22
C ILE A 87 -4.31 11.14 -3.69
N PHE A 88 -5.40 11.82 -3.32
CA PHE A 88 -6.57 11.14 -2.77
C PHE A 88 -7.22 10.20 -3.80
N LEU A 89 -7.38 10.64 -5.05
CA LEU A 89 -7.92 9.80 -6.11
C LEU A 89 -7.04 8.56 -6.35
N GLY A 90 -5.71 8.72 -6.34
CA GLY A 90 -4.77 7.59 -6.43
C GLY A 90 -4.97 6.59 -5.29
N ALA A 91 -5.16 7.07 -4.06
CA ALA A 91 -5.44 6.23 -2.90
C ALA A 91 -6.81 5.53 -3.01
N ILE A 92 -7.85 6.19 -3.53
CA ILE A 92 -9.15 5.56 -3.78
C ILE A 92 -9.02 4.41 -4.79
N PHE A 93 -8.28 4.60 -5.89
CA PHE A 93 -8.05 3.50 -6.85
C PHE A 93 -7.24 2.36 -6.25
N HIS A 94 -6.29 2.64 -5.36
CA HIS A 94 -5.61 1.61 -4.59
C HIS A 94 -6.60 0.79 -3.76
N LEU A 95 -7.40 1.46 -2.92
CA LEU A 95 -8.38 0.83 -2.04
C LEU A 95 -9.45 0.07 -2.83
N ALA A 96 -9.87 0.60 -3.98
CA ALA A 96 -10.84 -0.04 -4.87
C ALA A 96 -10.29 -1.35 -5.46
N LEU A 97 -9.03 -1.35 -5.92
CA LEU A 97 -8.38 -2.59 -6.36
C LEU A 97 -8.28 -3.59 -5.20
N ASP A 98 -8.03 -3.08 -4.00
CA ASP A 98 -7.92 -3.90 -2.81
C ASP A 98 -9.23 -4.57 -2.37
N LEU A 99 -10.37 -3.90 -2.57
CA LEU A 99 -11.70 -4.47 -2.39
C LEU A 99 -11.93 -5.66 -3.32
N THR A 100 -11.34 -5.70 -4.51
CA THR A 100 -11.58 -6.81 -5.45
C THR A 100 -10.92 -8.12 -5.03
N GLN A 101 -10.00 -8.09 -4.07
CA GLN A 101 -9.26 -9.29 -3.68
C GLN A 101 -10.01 -10.19 -2.71
N TYR A 102 -9.74 -11.48 -2.82
CA TYR A 102 -10.11 -12.46 -1.80
C TYR A 102 -9.29 -12.21 -0.53
N ARG A 103 -10.02 -12.13 0.57
CA ARG A 103 -9.50 -11.84 1.90
C ARG A 103 -10.19 -12.74 2.92
N ILE A 104 -9.37 -13.43 3.71
CA ILE A 104 -9.79 -14.22 4.86
C ILE A 104 -9.28 -13.48 6.08
N GLY A 105 -10.17 -13.15 6.99
CA GLY A 105 -9.81 -12.50 8.23
C GLY A 105 -9.33 -11.07 8.09
N ASN A 106 -9.46 -10.44 6.91
CA ASN A 106 -9.15 -9.03 6.73
C ASN A 106 -10.02 -8.37 5.66
N GLY A 107 -9.94 -7.04 5.56
CA GLY A 107 -10.66 -6.29 4.52
C GLY A 107 -10.38 -4.80 4.56
N VAL A 108 -11.05 -4.06 3.68
CA VAL A 108 -10.95 -2.59 3.68
C VAL A 108 -12.00 -2.03 4.61
N LEU A 109 -11.56 -1.20 5.56
CA LEU A 109 -12.43 -0.44 6.46
C LEU A 109 -12.92 0.84 5.76
N LEU A 110 -13.96 0.74 4.94
CA LEU A 110 -14.44 1.86 4.11
C LEU A 110 -14.97 3.04 4.92
N PHE A 111 -15.62 2.76 6.05
CA PHE A 111 -16.34 3.75 6.87
C PHE A 111 -15.63 4.06 8.20
N TYR A 112 -14.36 3.73 8.32
CA TYR A 112 -13.54 4.16 9.46
C TYR A 112 -13.50 5.69 9.54
N PRO A 113 -13.58 6.31 10.74
CA PRO A 113 -13.58 5.71 12.08
C PRO A 113 -14.97 5.38 12.64
N PHE A 114 -16.04 5.55 11.87
CA PHE A 114 -17.42 5.39 12.36
C PHE A 114 -17.89 3.94 12.38
N SER A 115 -17.36 3.10 11.49
CA SER A 115 -17.63 1.66 11.47
C SER A 115 -16.35 0.88 11.22
N PHE A 116 -16.23 -0.23 11.94
CA PHE A 116 -15.12 -1.17 11.87
C PHE A 116 -15.44 -2.40 10.99
N ARG A 117 -16.52 -2.33 10.21
CA ARG A 117 -16.88 -3.39 9.27
C ARG A 117 -15.89 -3.43 8.11
N GLN A 118 -15.45 -4.63 7.78
CA GLN A 118 -14.52 -4.90 6.69
C GLN A 118 -15.26 -5.29 5.42
N PHE A 119 -14.79 -4.79 4.28
CA PHE A 119 -15.38 -5.04 2.96
C PHE A 119 -14.36 -5.65 2.00
N TYR A 120 -14.85 -6.54 1.14
CA TYR A 120 -14.14 -7.17 0.02
C TYR A 120 -15.15 -7.85 -0.92
N PHE A 121 -14.76 -8.11 -2.17
CA PHE A 121 -15.58 -8.73 -3.22
C PHE A 121 -15.09 -10.12 -3.64
N SER A 122 -13.92 -10.55 -3.20
CA SER A 122 -13.42 -11.91 -3.43
C SER A 122 -13.30 -12.35 -4.89
N LEU A 123 -12.89 -11.45 -5.79
CA LEU A 123 -12.75 -11.77 -7.23
C LEU A 123 -11.51 -12.59 -7.55
N PHE A 124 -10.38 -12.36 -6.87
CA PHE A 124 -9.14 -13.10 -7.10
C PHE A 124 -8.23 -13.17 -5.88
N TRP A 125 -7.41 -14.22 -5.79
CA TRP A 125 -6.45 -14.41 -4.70
C TRP A 125 -5.13 -13.74 -4.99
N SER A 126 -4.50 -13.17 -3.98
CA SER A 126 -3.14 -12.64 -4.13
C SER A 126 -2.14 -13.79 -4.33
N GLY A 127 -1.74 -14.07 -5.57
CA GLY A 127 -0.80 -15.15 -5.93
C GLY A 127 -1.35 -16.20 -6.89
N ASP A 128 -2.65 -16.13 -7.24
CA ASP A 128 -3.19 -16.95 -8.32
C ASP A 128 -2.71 -16.51 -9.71
N ASN A 129 -3.13 -17.24 -10.74
CA ASN A 129 -2.79 -16.95 -12.13
C ASN A 129 -3.25 -15.54 -12.55
N ILE A 130 -4.38 -15.05 -12.02
CA ILE A 130 -4.88 -13.70 -12.28
C ILE A 130 -3.90 -12.66 -11.71
N SER A 131 -3.44 -12.84 -10.48
CA SER A 131 -2.43 -11.97 -9.87
C SER A 131 -1.11 -11.98 -10.63
N VAL A 132 -0.67 -13.14 -11.13
CA VAL A 132 0.54 -13.24 -11.97
C VAL A 132 0.36 -12.47 -13.27
N LEU A 133 -0.78 -12.62 -13.94
CA LEU A 133 -1.13 -11.86 -15.15
C LEU A 133 -1.15 -10.35 -14.87
N LEU A 134 -1.81 -9.92 -13.79
CA LEU A 134 -1.86 -8.51 -13.40
C LEU A 134 -0.46 -7.93 -13.14
N ARG A 135 0.44 -8.69 -12.51
CA ARG A 135 1.84 -8.30 -12.32
C ARG A 135 2.58 -8.13 -13.65
N ALA A 136 2.45 -9.10 -14.56
CA ALA A 136 3.08 -9.04 -15.88
C ALA A 136 2.59 -7.83 -16.67
N LEU A 137 1.29 -7.58 -16.67
CA LEU A 137 0.68 -6.39 -17.30
C LEU A 137 1.17 -5.10 -16.64
N ALA A 138 1.22 -5.04 -15.32
CA ALA A 138 1.72 -3.87 -14.59
C ALA A 138 3.17 -3.56 -14.95
N ILE A 139 4.05 -4.56 -15.03
CA ILE A 139 5.45 -4.38 -15.48
C ILE A 139 5.48 -3.82 -16.89
N GLY A 140 4.78 -4.44 -17.85
CA GLY A 140 4.78 -3.99 -19.24
C GLY A 140 4.30 -2.54 -19.37
N VAL A 141 3.22 -2.19 -18.67
CA VAL A 141 2.65 -0.84 -18.66
C VAL A 141 3.60 0.18 -18.05
N LEU A 142 4.26 -0.14 -16.92
CA LEU A 142 5.20 0.77 -16.25
C LEU A 142 6.50 0.93 -17.06
N VAL A 143 6.98 -0.12 -17.72
CA VAL A 143 8.10 -0.04 -18.67
C VAL A 143 7.74 0.89 -19.84
N ILE A 144 6.54 0.76 -20.42
CA ILE A 144 6.06 1.67 -21.46
C ILE A 144 5.99 3.11 -20.93
N CYS A 145 5.53 3.31 -19.69
CA CYS A 145 5.49 4.62 -19.04
C CYS A 145 6.90 5.25 -18.97
N LEU A 146 7.90 4.48 -18.50
CA LEU A 146 9.30 4.89 -18.44
C LEU A 146 9.87 5.24 -19.82
N LEU A 147 9.61 4.40 -20.84
CA LEU A 147 10.14 4.57 -22.19
C LEU A 147 9.53 5.77 -22.92
N LYS A 148 8.25 6.08 -22.67
CA LYS A 148 7.57 7.20 -23.34
C LYS A 148 8.11 8.58 -22.94
N LYS A 149 8.96 8.68 -21.91
CA LYS A 149 9.62 9.92 -21.43
C LYS A 149 8.69 11.14 -21.36
N ARG A 150 7.39 10.91 -21.11
CA ARG A 150 6.42 11.98 -21.03
C ARG A 150 6.71 12.78 -19.76
N PRO A 151 6.51 14.11 -19.77
CA PRO A 151 6.52 14.86 -18.53
C PRO A 151 5.47 14.23 -17.60
N VAL A 152 5.93 13.58 -16.53
CA VAL A 152 5.08 12.75 -15.65
C VAL A 152 4.23 13.61 -14.70
N GLY A 153 4.26 14.94 -14.86
CA GLY A 153 3.60 15.90 -13.98
C GLY A 153 4.61 16.88 -13.43
N SER A 154 4.11 17.93 -12.79
CA SER A 154 4.98 18.89 -12.11
C SER A 154 5.55 18.23 -10.85
N PRO A 155 6.84 18.45 -10.50
CA PRO A 155 7.32 18.05 -9.19
C PRO A 155 6.49 18.75 -8.11
N LEU A 156 6.46 18.16 -6.91
CA LEU A 156 5.97 18.84 -5.72
C LEU A 156 6.85 20.08 -5.49
N PHE A 157 6.39 21.24 -5.95
CA PHE A 157 6.98 22.51 -5.56
C PHE A 157 6.53 22.79 -4.14
N LEU A 158 7.48 22.66 -3.21
CA LEU A 158 7.24 22.86 -1.79
C LEU A 158 7.10 24.35 -1.52
N ARG A 159 5.89 24.79 -1.17
CA ARG A 159 5.65 26.10 -0.55
C ARG A 159 5.84 25.94 0.96
N ALA A 160 6.33 26.98 1.63
CA ALA A 160 6.29 27.05 3.08
C ALA A 160 4.83 26.87 3.54
N PRO A 161 4.48 25.76 4.22
CA PRO A 161 3.10 25.50 4.61
C PRO A 161 2.66 26.52 5.65
N ASN A 162 1.35 26.73 5.76
CA ASN A 162 0.81 27.39 6.95
C ASN A 162 0.93 26.42 8.13
N LEU A 163 2.04 26.50 8.89
CA LEU A 163 2.33 25.59 10.00
C LEU A 163 1.22 25.58 11.06
N LYS A 164 0.47 26.68 11.22
CA LYS A 164 -0.68 26.75 12.14
C LYS A 164 -1.80 25.77 11.77
N ILE A 165 -1.91 25.39 10.49
CA ILE A 165 -2.89 24.43 9.98
C ILE A 165 -2.26 23.05 9.81
N ALA A 166 -1.05 23.00 9.26
CA ALA A 166 -0.37 21.74 9.00
C ALA A 166 -0.07 20.97 10.29
N PHE A 167 0.38 21.66 11.35
CA PHE A 167 0.74 21.02 12.61
C PHE A 167 -0.45 20.32 13.30
N PRO A 168 -1.61 20.97 13.53
CA PRO A 168 -2.78 20.29 14.08
C PRO A 168 -3.24 19.08 13.25
N LEU A 169 -3.18 19.17 11.92
CA LEU A 169 -3.57 18.06 11.04
C LEU A 169 -2.59 16.89 11.14
N MET A 170 -1.28 17.14 11.21
CA MET A 170 -0.30 16.09 11.46
C MET A 170 -0.54 15.42 12.82
N VAL A 171 -0.83 16.21 13.85
CA VAL A 171 -1.18 15.67 15.18
C VAL A 171 -2.43 14.80 15.10
N LEU A 172 -3.47 15.22 14.38
CA LEU A 172 -4.68 14.41 14.17
C LEU A 172 -4.37 13.10 13.43
N VAL A 173 -3.54 13.14 12.39
CA VAL A 173 -3.11 11.94 11.67
C VAL A 173 -2.41 10.92 12.59
N LEU A 174 -1.67 11.40 13.60
CA LEU A 174 -0.97 10.53 14.56
C LEU A 174 -1.87 10.07 15.72
N ILE A 175 -2.77 10.93 16.22
CA ILE A 175 -3.62 10.65 17.38
C ILE A 175 -4.80 9.75 17.03
N ILE A 176 -5.44 9.94 15.87
CA ILE A 176 -6.65 9.20 15.51
C ILE A 176 -6.43 7.67 15.48
N PRO A 177 -5.34 7.14 14.90
CA PRO A 177 -5.06 5.72 14.98
C PRO A 177 -4.85 5.23 16.42
N LEU A 178 -4.17 6.01 17.28
CA LEU A 178 -3.99 5.66 18.70
C LEU A 178 -5.33 5.58 19.43
N SER A 179 -6.21 6.58 19.24
CA SER A 179 -7.48 6.68 19.96
C SER A 179 -8.51 5.63 19.53
N THR A 180 -8.31 4.97 18.39
CA THR A 180 -9.23 3.94 17.87
C THR A 180 -8.72 2.51 18.04
N THR A 181 -7.48 2.30 18.49
CA THR A 181 -6.90 0.96 18.72
C THR A 181 -7.79 0.06 19.59
N SER A 182 -8.30 0.58 20.70
CA SER A 182 -9.18 -0.16 21.62
C SER A 182 -10.53 -0.53 20.97
N LEU A 183 -11.08 0.36 20.14
CA LEU A 183 -12.32 0.09 19.39
C LEU A 183 -12.11 -0.96 18.32
N MET A 184 -10.98 -0.94 17.61
CA MET A 184 -10.61 -1.95 16.62
C MET A 184 -10.42 -3.32 17.27
N MET A 185 -9.73 -3.37 18.41
CA MET A 185 -9.64 -4.59 19.22
C MET A 185 -11.03 -5.09 19.62
N LYS A 186 -11.87 -4.23 20.20
CA LYS A 186 -13.24 -4.61 20.61
C LYS A 186 -14.10 -5.17 19.47
N ASN A 187 -13.92 -4.66 18.24
CA ASN A 187 -14.63 -5.13 17.05
C ASN A 187 -13.94 -6.32 16.36
N ASN A 188 -12.88 -6.87 16.96
CA ASN A 188 -12.07 -7.96 16.44
C ASN A 188 -11.62 -7.74 14.99
N VAL A 189 -11.23 -6.50 14.67
CA VAL A 189 -10.80 -6.17 13.31
C VAL A 189 -9.52 -6.91 12.99
N ASP A 190 -9.42 -7.52 11.82
CA ASP A 190 -8.32 -8.44 11.46
C ASP A 190 -8.09 -9.58 12.47
N TYR A 191 -9.13 -9.98 13.20
CA TYR A 191 -9.08 -11.01 14.25
C TYR A 191 -8.07 -10.72 15.38
N VAL A 192 -7.73 -9.44 15.62
CA VAL A 192 -6.73 -9.05 16.63
C VAL A 192 -7.15 -9.36 18.07
N ASP A 193 -8.44 -9.31 18.42
CA ASP A 193 -8.92 -9.68 19.77
C ASP A 193 -8.86 -11.18 19.98
N PHE A 194 -9.09 -11.96 18.93
CA PHE A 194 -8.82 -13.39 18.98
C PHE A 194 -7.32 -13.68 19.19
N LEU A 195 -6.44 -12.99 18.47
CA LEU A 195 -4.99 -13.20 18.63
C LEU A 195 -4.49 -12.80 20.03
N ALA A 196 -5.02 -11.70 20.59
CA ALA A 196 -4.68 -11.25 21.94
C ALA A 196 -5.31 -12.11 23.06
N HIS A 197 -6.54 -12.59 22.85
CA HIS A 197 -7.34 -13.29 23.87
C HIS A 197 -8.01 -14.56 23.31
N PRO A 198 -7.24 -15.57 22.88
CA PRO A 198 -7.78 -16.72 22.14
C PRO A 198 -8.83 -17.52 22.94
N GLN A 199 -8.72 -17.55 24.27
CA GLN A 199 -9.64 -18.28 25.16
C GLN A 199 -11.08 -17.75 25.06
N LYS A 200 -11.27 -16.45 24.80
CA LYS A 200 -12.59 -15.81 24.63
C LYS A 200 -13.32 -16.28 23.35
N TRP A 201 -12.59 -16.91 22.46
CA TRP A 201 -13.05 -17.37 21.15
C TRP A 201 -13.15 -18.90 21.05
N GLU A 202 -13.11 -19.60 22.19
CA GLU A 202 -13.39 -21.02 22.27
C GLU A 202 -14.76 -21.37 21.64
N GLY A 203 -14.77 -22.36 20.75
CA GLY A 203 -15.93 -22.79 19.97
C GLY A 203 -16.36 -21.84 18.85
N LYS A 204 -15.68 -20.70 18.65
CA LYS A 204 -16.06 -19.70 17.63
C LYS A 204 -15.27 -19.86 16.34
N ARG A 205 -15.85 -19.32 15.26
CA ARG A 205 -15.16 -19.19 13.97
C ARG A 205 -14.08 -18.12 14.06
N VAL A 206 -12.91 -18.46 13.55
CA VAL A 206 -11.73 -17.60 13.49
C VAL A 206 -11.13 -17.63 12.09
N GLU A 207 -10.51 -16.54 11.68
CA GLU A 207 -9.87 -16.43 10.39
C GLU A 207 -8.46 -15.85 10.53
N PHE A 208 -7.51 -16.44 9.81
CA PHE A 208 -6.12 -16.04 9.76
C PHE A 208 -5.78 -15.55 8.37
N TYR A 209 -5.21 -14.35 8.30
CA TYR A 209 -4.58 -13.87 7.08
C TYR A 209 -3.06 -14.07 7.17
N ASN A 210 -2.49 -14.76 6.16
CA ASN A 210 -1.04 -14.82 5.96
C ASN A 210 -0.24 -15.37 7.16
N ALA A 211 -0.76 -16.39 7.83
CA ALA A 211 -0.05 -17.10 8.89
C ALA A 211 1.12 -17.91 8.30
N LYS A 212 2.26 -17.94 8.99
CA LYS A 212 3.46 -18.66 8.56
C LYS A 212 3.55 -20.01 9.26
N VAL A 213 3.71 -21.09 8.51
CA VAL A 213 4.01 -22.42 9.06
C VAL A 213 5.43 -22.41 9.63
N ILE A 214 5.58 -22.75 10.90
CA ILE A 214 6.86 -22.77 11.62
C ILE A 214 7.28 -24.16 12.10
N SER A 215 6.37 -25.14 12.05
CA SER A 215 6.62 -26.56 12.34
C SER A 215 5.58 -27.37 11.57
N THR A 216 5.93 -28.59 11.14
CA THR A 216 5.05 -29.49 10.40
C THR A 216 4.64 -30.73 11.20
N ASN A 217 5.28 -31.03 12.34
CA ASN A 217 4.92 -32.14 13.21
C ASN A 217 5.08 -31.78 14.71
N PRO A 218 4.02 -31.29 15.39
CA PRO A 218 2.70 -30.95 14.85
C PRO A 218 2.76 -29.70 13.94
N VAL A 219 1.70 -29.47 13.16
CA VAL A 219 1.58 -28.27 12.33
C VAL A 219 1.36 -27.07 13.22
N ILE A 220 2.36 -26.20 13.34
CA ILE A 220 2.28 -24.96 14.11
C ILE A 220 2.37 -23.78 13.15
N VAL A 221 1.42 -22.86 13.28
CA VAL A 221 1.39 -21.62 12.51
C VAL A 221 1.65 -20.43 13.42
N ARG A 222 2.25 -19.38 12.87
CA ARG A 222 2.46 -18.10 13.54
C ARG A 222 1.70 -17.00 12.81
N GLY A 223 0.82 -16.30 13.52
CA GLY A 223 0.11 -15.11 13.04
C GLY A 223 0.29 -13.95 14.02
N MET A 224 0.79 -12.80 13.56
CA MET A 224 1.10 -11.62 14.39
C MET A 224 1.85 -11.96 15.70
N GLY A 225 2.87 -12.82 15.61
CA GLY A 225 3.68 -13.23 16.76
C GLY A 225 3.09 -14.38 17.59
N VAL A 226 1.80 -14.63 17.50
CA VAL A 226 1.10 -15.68 18.27
C VAL A 226 1.16 -17.02 17.54
N LYS A 227 1.38 -18.10 18.29
CA LYS A 227 1.50 -19.47 17.75
C LYS A 227 0.23 -20.26 18.02
N PHE A 228 -0.20 -21.03 17.02
CA PHE A 228 -1.34 -21.94 17.13
C PHE A 228 -1.01 -23.30 16.53
N GLU A 229 -1.47 -24.37 17.17
CA GLU A 229 -1.47 -25.71 16.60
C GLU A 229 -2.69 -25.84 15.67
N VAL A 230 -2.44 -26.30 14.45
CA VAL A 230 -3.49 -26.54 13.44
C VAL A 230 -3.68 -28.05 13.29
N VAL A 231 -4.89 -28.53 13.57
CA VAL A 231 -5.25 -29.95 13.46
C VAL A 231 -5.69 -30.22 12.02
N THR A 232 -4.80 -30.76 11.21
CA THR A 232 -5.05 -30.99 9.78
C THR A 232 -4.21 -32.17 9.26
N SER A 233 -4.72 -32.83 8.22
CA SER A 233 -4.00 -33.87 7.47
C SER A 233 -3.26 -33.31 6.24
N GLU A 234 -3.41 -32.02 5.93
CA GLU A 234 -2.68 -31.39 4.83
C GLU A 234 -1.17 -31.30 5.12
N GLU A 235 -0.34 -31.64 4.12
CA GLU A 235 1.12 -31.57 4.24
C GLU A 235 1.66 -30.17 3.96
N PHE A 236 2.28 -29.51 4.95
CA PHE A 236 2.92 -28.20 4.81
C PHE A 236 4.43 -28.30 4.74
N ARG A 237 5.06 -27.23 4.25
CA ARG A 237 6.50 -26.97 4.39
C ARG A 237 6.72 -25.84 5.39
N GLU A 238 7.79 -25.91 6.15
CA GLU A 238 8.21 -24.77 6.97
C GLU A 238 8.42 -23.54 6.09
N GLY A 239 7.86 -22.41 6.52
CA GLY A 239 7.87 -21.16 5.77
C GLY A 239 6.70 -20.97 4.81
N ASP A 240 5.86 -21.99 4.59
CA ASP A 240 4.60 -21.81 3.85
C ASP A 240 3.77 -20.69 4.48
N GLN A 241 3.20 -19.84 3.62
CA GLN A 241 2.23 -18.81 4.02
C GLN A 241 0.83 -19.30 3.70
N ILE A 242 -0.05 -19.28 4.68
CA ILE A 242 -1.41 -19.81 4.55
C ILE A 242 -2.45 -18.83 5.10
N CYS A 243 -3.64 -18.85 4.50
CA CYS A 243 -4.84 -18.27 5.06
C CYS A 243 -5.74 -19.40 5.53
N ILE A 244 -6.32 -19.26 6.72
CA ILE A 244 -7.14 -20.30 7.33
C ILE A 244 -8.47 -19.69 7.75
N ARG A 245 -9.58 -20.34 7.42
CA ARG A 245 -10.86 -20.17 8.12
C ARG A 245 -11.09 -21.43 8.96
N ALA A 246 -11.31 -21.28 10.25
CA ALA A 246 -11.32 -22.39 11.20
C ALA A 246 -12.31 -22.15 12.34
N THR A 247 -12.46 -23.18 13.17
CA THR A 247 -13.03 -23.08 14.51
C THR A 247 -11.90 -23.21 15.52
N HIS A 248 -11.85 -22.33 16.51
CA HIS A 248 -10.91 -22.46 17.63
C HIS A 248 -11.55 -23.35 18.72
N LYS A 249 -10.88 -24.45 19.07
CA LYS A 249 -11.37 -25.39 20.09
C LYS A 249 -10.21 -26.02 20.86
N GLU A 250 -10.31 -26.12 22.18
CA GLU A 250 -9.32 -26.72 23.08
C GLU A 250 -7.91 -26.13 22.87
N GLY A 251 -7.83 -24.82 22.58
CA GLY A 251 -6.56 -24.13 22.30
C GLY A 251 -5.95 -24.44 20.92
N ARG A 252 -6.67 -25.17 20.06
CA ARG A 252 -6.24 -25.60 18.73
C ARG A 252 -7.13 -25.05 17.63
N ILE A 253 -6.61 -25.06 16.41
CA ILE A 253 -7.29 -24.56 15.21
C ILE A 253 -7.75 -25.73 14.34
N PHE A 254 -9.06 -25.84 14.16
CA PHE A 254 -9.69 -26.85 13.31
C PHE A 254 -10.12 -26.19 11.99
N PRO A 255 -9.32 -26.31 10.92
CA PRO A 255 -9.57 -25.62 9.67
C PRO A 255 -10.82 -26.16 8.97
N VAL A 256 -11.67 -25.23 8.53
CA VAL A 256 -12.78 -25.48 7.60
C VAL A 256 -12.32 -25.23 6.17
N PHE A 257 -11.37 -24.31 6.00
CA PHE A 257 -10.79 -23.96 4.72
C PHE A 257 -9.35 -23.49 4.90
N ILE A 258 -8.45 -23.99 4.06
CA ILE A 258 -7.05 -23.58 4.00
C ILE A 258 -6.73 -23.12 2.58
N TYR A 259 -6.08 -21.97 2.46
CA TYR A 259 -5.50 -21.51 1.21
C TYR A 259 -4.00 -21.33 1.38
N ARG A 260 -3.20 -22.01 0.54
CA ARG A 260 -1.75 -21.85 0.51
C ARG A 260 -1.34 -20.85 -0.55
N TYR A 261 -0.57 -19.84 -0.15
CA TYR A 261 0.02 -18.91 -1.10
C TYR A 261 1.07 -19.60 -1.96
N ARG A 262 0.87 -19.54 -3.29
CA ARG A 262 1.83 -19.99 -4.28
C ARG A 262 2.39 -18.76 -4.99
N GLY A 263 3.70 -18.57 -5.01
CA GLY A 263 4.34 -17.51 -5.77
C GLY A 263 5.45 -16.77 -5.03
N PRO A 264 6.07 -15.78 -5.70
CA PRO A 264 7.13 -14.98 -5.10
C PRO A 264 6.60 -14.21 -3.89
N SER A 265 7.46 -14.05 -2.89
CA SER A 265 7.18 -13.20 -1.73
C SER A 265 6.71 -11.82 -2.20
N LYS A 266 5.53 -11.39 -1.75
CA LYS A 266 4.93 -10.09 -2.08
C LYS A 266 5.90 -8.95 -1.79
N SER A 267 6.68 -9.06 -0.72
CA SER A 267 7.73 -8.11 -0.34
C SER A 267 8.72 -7.84 -1.45
N LYS A 268 9.22 -8.90 -2.12
CA LYS A 268 10.20 -8.75 -3.21
C LYS A 268 9.60 -8.03 -4.42
N VAL A 269 8.36 -8.36 -4.77
CA VAL A 269 7.67 -7.72 -5.89
C VAL A 269 7.34 -6.26 -5.58
N SER A 270 6.95 -5.94 -4.34
CA SER A 270 6.75 -4.56 -3.89
C SER A 270 8.03 -3.75 -3.99
N LEU A 271 9.20 -4.30 -3.64
CA LEU A 271 10.49 -3.59 -3.81
C LEU A 271 10.77 -3.23 -5.28
N VAL A 272 10.44 -4.12 -6.22
CA VAL A 272 10.52 -3.81 -7.67
C VAL A 272 9.57 -2.68 -8.03
N GLY A 273 8.33 -2.70 -7.52
CA GLY A 273 7.37 -1.61 -7.68
C GLY A 273 7.89 -0.28 -7.15
N LEU A 274 8.50 -0.26 -5.96
CA LEU A 274 9.12 0.93 -5.38
C LEU A 274 10.24 1.47 -6.25
N LEU A 275 11.12 0.59 -6.74
CA LEU A 275 12.21 0.98 -7.63
C LEU A 275 11.67 1.64 -8.90
N LEU A 276 10.65 1.04 -9.54
CA LEU A 276 10.00 1.62 -10.72
C LEU A 276 9.36 2.97 -10.40
N PHE A 277 8.68 3.10 -9.25
CA PHE A 277 8.14 4.37 -8.80
C PHE A 277 9.23 5.43 -8.66
N VAL A 278 10.34 5.12 -8.00
CA VAL A 278 11.48 6.04 -7.84
C VAL A 278 12.06 6.46 -9.20
N LEU A 279 12.23 5.52 -10.13
CA LEU A 279 12.70 5.81 -11.49
C LEU A 279 11.75 6.72 -12.27
N ILE A 280 10.43 6.53 -12.11
CA ILE A 280 9.40 7.39 -12.70
C ILE A 280 9.39 8.76 -12.01
N TRP A 281 9.59 8.79 -10.69
CA TRP A 281 9.53 10.00 -9.87
C TRP A 281 10.68 10.96 -10.13
N ILE A 282 11.89 10.41 -10.22
CA ILE A 282 13.13 11.19 -10.33
C ILE A 282 13.18 12.04 -11.61
N ASP A 283 12.31 11.80 -12.61
CA ASP A 283 12.32 12.48 -13.91
C ASP A 283 13.75 12.61 -14.40
N PHE A 284 14.29 11.57 -15.06
CA PHE A 284 15.60 11.69 -15.71
C PHE A 284 15.63 13.03 -16.46
N PRO A 285 16.52 13.98 -16.07
CA PRO A 285 16.47 15.34 -16.57
C PRO A 285 16.45 15.22 -18.08
N GLN A 286 15.32 15.62 -18.66
CA GLN A 286 15.09 15.39 -20.07
C GLN A 286 16.28 16.00 -20.80
N ARG A 287 17.06 15.18 -21.50
CA ARG A 287 18.18 15.63 -22.36
C ARG A 287 17.73 16.74 -23.35
N GLY A 288 16.43 16.97 -23.50
CA GLY A 288 15.82 18.11 -24.19
C GLY A 288 16.01 19.48 -23.53
N ARG A 289 16.04 19.60 -22.19
CA ARG A 289 16.28 20.90 -21.54
C ARG A 289 17.75 21.34 -21.66
N VAL A 290 18.67 20.37 -21.70
CA VAL A 290 20.07 20.62 -22.11
C VAL A 290 20.12 21.10 -23.56
N ARG A 291 19.37 20.48 -24.49
CA ARG A 291 19.29 20.99 -25.87
C ARG A 291 18.70 22.39 -25.97
N LEU A 292 17.68 22.74 -25.17
CA LEU A 292 17.10 24.08 -25.23
C LEU A 292 18.07 25.14 -24.66
N ILE A 293 18.73 24.86 -23.53
CA ILE A 293 19.74 25.74 -22.93
C ILE A 293 20.94 25.88 -23.88
N PHE A 294 21.42 24.79 -24.47
CA PHE A 294 22.50 24.86 -25.47
C PHE A 294 22.07 25.60 -26.73
N ARG A 295 20.82 25.44 -27.17
CA ARG A 295 20.32 26.11 -28.38
C ARG A 295 20.12 27.60 -28.13
N GLU A 296 19.54 28.00 -26.99
CA GLU A 296 19.46 29.41 -26.59
C GLU A 296 20.84 30.02 -26.37
N ALA A 297 21.76 29.33 -25.68
CA ALA A 297 23.14 29.79 -25.51
C ALA A 297 23.88 29.92 -26.85
N PHE A 298 23.67 28.98 -27.78
CA PHE A 298 24.24 29.03 -29.13
C PHE A 298 23.69 30.19 -29.94
N PHE A 299 22.38 30.45 -29.89
CA PHE A 299 21.77 31.59 -30.58
C PHE A 299 22.21 32.93 -29.97
N ARG A 300 22.26 33.06 -28.64
CA ARG A 300 22.77 34.26 -27.96
C ARG A 300 24.20 34.60 -28.38
N ARG A 301 25.08 33.58 -28.45
CA ARG A 301 26.48 33.75 -28.85
C ARG A 301 26.62 34.20 -30.31
N LYS A 302 25.73 33.73 -31.19
CA LYS A 302 25.72 34.10 -32.61
C LYS A 302 25.31 35.57 -32.79
N ASP A 303 24.34 36.05 -32.01
CA ASP A 303 23.90 37.44 -32.03
C ASP A 303 24.97 38.40 -31.44
N GLU A 304 25.67 38.00 -30.37
CA GLU A 304 26.77 38.78 -29.81
C GLU A 304 27.95 38.94 -30.77
N LEU A 305 28.32 37.88 -31.49
CA LEU A 305 29.38 37.95 -32.51
C LEU A 305 29.00 38.86 -33.67
N LYS A 306 27.72 38.86 -34.07
CA LYS A 306 27.23 39.73 -35.14
C LYS A 306 27.29 41.22 -34.76
N ARG A 307 27.09 41.56 -33.48
CA ARG A 307 27.19 42.94 -32.97
C ARG A 307 28.63 43.46 -32.81
N ARG A 308 29.63 42.58 -32.73
CA ARG A 308 31.04 42.98 -32.58
C ARG A 308 31.79 43.17 -33.90
N GLY A 309 31.21 42.70 -35.01
CA GLY A 309 31.81 42.81 -36.35
C GLY A 309 31.22 43.92 -37.24
N SER A 310 30.36 44.78 -36.68
CA SER A 310 29.74 45.95 -37.33
C SER A 310 30.16 47.22 -36.59
#